data_AF-A0A6I6MPS6-F1
#
_entry.id   AF-A0A6I6MPS6-F1
#
_cell.length_a   1.000
_cell.length_b   1.000
_cell.length_c   1.000
_cell.angle_alpha   90.00
_cell.angle_beta   90.00
_cell.angle_gamma   90.00
#
_symmetry.space_group_name_H-M   'P 1'
#
loop_
_entity.id
_entity.type
_entity.pdbx_description
1 polymer ?
#
loop_
_entity_poly.entity_id
_entity_poly.type
_entity_poly.pdbx_seq_one_letter_code
_entity_poly.pdbx_strand_id
1 'polypeptide(L)'
;MTHYRGSCHCGAVQFEIETEITELTMCDCSLCSKKNALMCAVHESGFKLLAGEDKLSLYQWNTGVARHYFCSVCGIYPFHRKRSMPDHYGINVRCLDGFDPTGIPVRAADGKTMSVA
;
A
#
# COMPACT_ATOMS: atom_id res chain seq x y z
N MET A 1 -15.29 -11.29 5.72
CA MET A 1 -14.04 -10.52 5.61
C MET A 1 -12.90 -11.43 5.99
N THR A 2 -11.76 -11.31 5.31
CA THR A 2 -10.60 -12.18 5.54
C THR A 2 -9.53 -11.40 6.27
N HIS A 3 -8.88 -12.04 7.24
CA HIS A 3 -7.78 -11.46 8.00
C HIS A 3 -6.45 -11.86 7.37
N TYR A 4 -5.56 -10.88 7.19
CA TYR A 4 -4.21 -11.09 6.68
C TYR A 4 -3.19 -10.41 7.59
N ARG A 5 -2.06 -11.07 7.80
CA ARG A 5 -0.86 -10.44 8.35
C ARG A 5 0.10 -10.06 7.24
N GLY A 6 0.88 -9.02 7.50
CA GLY A 6 1.93 -8.61 6.61
C GLY A 6 3.06 -7.91 7.33
N SER A 7 4.19 -7.83 6.63
CA SER A 7 5.40 -7.20 7.14
C SER A 7 6.25 -6.61 6.02
N CYS A 8 7.15 -5.70 6.37
CA CYS A 8 8.28 -5.38 5.50
C CYS A 8 9.27 -6.56 5.49
N HIS A 9 10.21 -6.56 4.54
CA HIS A 9 11.16 -7.68 4.37
C HIS A 9 11.96 -8.02 5.64
N CYS A 10 12.41 -7.01 6.39
CA CYS A 10 13.16 -7.24 7.63
C CYS A 10 12.29 -7.50 8.87
N GLY A 11 10.96 -7.50 8.74
CA GLY A 11 10.02 -7.71 9.84
C GLY A 11 9.91 -6.56 10.85
N ALA A 12 10.64 -5.45 10.65
CA ALA A 12 10.62 -4.31 11.57
C ALA A 12 9.28 -3.56 11.56
N VAL A 13 8.60 -3.53 10.42
CA VAL A 13 7.24 -2.99 10.24
C VAL A 13 6.30 -4.17 10.06
N GLN A 14 5.30 -4.27 10.92
CA GLN A 14 4.31 -5.35 10.90
C GLN A 14 2.90 -4.75 10.98
N PHE A 15 1.97 -5.31 10.23
CA PHE A 15 0.60 -4.84 10.15
C PHE A 15 -0.36 -6.00 9.93
N GLU A 16 -1.63 -5.76 10.19
CA GLU A 16 -2.72 -6.65 9.82
C GLU A 16 -3.80 -5.88 9.07
N ILE A 17 -4.51 -6.62 8.21
CA ILE A 17 -5.68 -6.10 7.52
C ILE A 17 -6.86 -7.06 7.60
N GLU A 18 -8.06 -6.50 7.62
CA GLU A 18 -9.33 -7.20 7.51
C GLU A 18 -10.09 -6.62 6.31
N THR A 19 -10.16 -7.39 5.22
CA THR A 19 -10.86 -6.99 3.99
C THR A 19 -11.16 -8.22 3.14
N GLU A 20 -12.02 -8.05 2.15
CA GLU A 20 -12.05 -8.95 0.99
C GLU A 20 -11.18 -8.34 -0.12
N ILE A 21 -10.33 -9.16 -0.76
CA ILE A 21 -9.46 -8.71 -1.87
C ILE A 21 -10.02 -9.26 -3.18
N THR A 22 -10.87 -8.47 -3.83
CA THR A 22 -11.54 -8.86 -5.09
C THR A 22 -10.92 -8.21 -6.33
N GLU A 23 -10.12 -7.14 -6.14
CA GLU A 23 -9.41 -6.42 -7.20
C GLU A 23 -8.05 -5.95 -6.68
N LEU A 24 -7.04 -6.02 -7.54
CA LEU A 24 -5.72 -5.42 -7.34
C LEU A 24 -5.56 -4.22 -8.26
N THR A 25 -4.71 -3.27 -7.87
CA THR A 25 -4.46 -2.04 -8.62
C THR A 25 -2.97 -1.85 -8.84
N MET A 26 -2.59 -1.48 -10.07
CA MET A 26 -1.31 -0.87 -10.39
C MET A 26 -1.53 0.53 -10.93
N CYS A 27 -0.80 1.51 -10.40
CA CYS A 27 -0.89 2.91 -10.82
C CYS A 27 0.34 3.29 -11.65
N ASP A 28 0.13 4.08 -12.69
CA ASP A 28 1.17 4.41 -13.66
C ASP A 28 1.81 5.82 -13.48
N CYS A 29 1.50 6.54 -12.39
CA CYS A 29 2.15 7.82 -12.11
C CYS A 29 3.68 7.66 -11.93
N SER A 30 4.43 8.76 -12.00
CA SER A 30 5.91 8.73 -11.94
C SER A 30 6.48 8.09 -10.67
N LEU A 31 5.76 8.15 -9.54
CA LEU A 31 6.14 7.46 -8.31
C LEU A 31 5.76 5.97 -8.33
N CYS A 32 4.51 5.66 -8.69
CA CYS A 32 3.98 4.29 -8.60
C CYS A 32 4.62 3.36 -9.62
N SER A 33 4.90 3.86 -10.83
CA SER A 33 5.68 3.13 -11.84
C SER A 33 7.07 2.72 -11.34
N LYS A 34 7.75 3.59 -10.57
CA LYS A 34 9.04 3.27 -9.94
C LYS A 34 8.93 2.28 -8.78
N LYS A 35 7.84 2.34 -8.01
CA LYS A 35 7.59 1.41 -6.89
C LYS A 35 7.24 0.00 -7.36
N ASN A 36 6.58 -0.12 -8.52
CA ASN A 36 6.13 -1.39 -9.09
C ASN A 36 5.39 -2.29 -8.08
N ALA A 37 4.54 -1.66 -7.24
CA ALA A 37 3.80 -2.31 -6.18
C ALA A 37 2.39 -2.69 -6.65
N LEU A 38 1.93 -3.87 -6.24
CA LEU A 38 0.59 -4.38 -6.54
C LEU A 38 -0.29 -4.14 -5.31
N MET A 39 -1.35 -3.37 -5.46
CA MET A 39 -2.05 -2.78 -4.31
C MET A 39 -3.48 -3.29 -4.18
N CYS A 40 -3.95 -3.59 -2.97
CA CYS A 40 -5.38 -3.64 -2.66
C CYS A 40 -5.79 -2.39 -1.87
N ALA A 41 -7.08 -2.06 -1.85
CA ALA A 41 -7.62 -0.97 -1.03
C ALA A 41 -8.25 -1.53 0.24
N VAL A 42 -7.97 -0.92 1.39
CA VAL A 42 -8.49 -1.34 2.69
C VAL A 42 -9.01 -0.10 3.42
N HIS A 43 -10.26 -0.14 3.86
CA HIS A 43 -10.82 0.93 4.70
C HIS A 43 -10.05 1.00 6.02
N GLU A 44 -9.87 2.18 6.59
CA GLU A 44 -9.03 2.37 7.78
C GLU A 44 -9.44 1.55 9.00
N SER A 45 -10.72 1.23 9.14
CA SER A 45 -11.23 0.36 10.21
C SER A 45 -10.70 -1.08 10.10
N GLY A 46 -10.32 -1.50 8.90
CA GLY A 46 -9.76 -2.82 8.60
C GLY A 46 -8.23 -2.79 8.49
N PHE A 47 -7.54 -1.73 8.91
CA PHE A 47 -6.07 -1.68 8.93
C PHE A 47 -5.57 -1.42 10.35
N LYS A 48 -4.55 -2.18 10.77
CA LYS A 48 -3.86 -1.93 12.03
C LYS A 48 -2.36 -2.11 11.88
N LEU A 49 -1.61 -1.09 12.29
CA LEU A 49 -0.17 -1.21 12.48
C LEU A 49 0.10 -1.94 13.80
N LEU A 50 0.88 -3.02 13.73
CA LEU A 50 1.19 -3.86 14.89
C LEU A 50 2.55 -3.50 15.50
N ALA A 51 3.53 -3.13 14.67
CA ALA A 51 4.87 -2.75 15.11
C ALA A 51 5.59 -1.87 14.06
N GLY A 52 6.64 -1.16 14.51
CA GLY A 52 7.57 -0.46 13.63
C GLY A 52 7.16 0.94 13.22
N GLU A 53 6.32 1.62 14.00
CA GLU A 53 5.94 3.01 13.74
C GLU A 53 7.17 3.93 13.65
N ASP A 54 8.14 3.73 14.55
CA ASP A 54 9.42 4.43 14.57
C ASP A 54 10.36 4.07 13.39
N LYS A 55 10.03 3.00 12.66
CA LYS A 55 10.77 2.55 11.47
C LYS A 55 10.09 2.94 10.16
N LEU A 56 8.93 3.60 10.20
CA LEU A 56 8.26 4.11 9.02
C LEU A 56 8.83 5.47 8.61
N SER A 57 9.29 5.56 7.37
CA SER A 57 9.58 6.83 6.71
C SER A 57 8.41 7.26 5.85
N LEU A 58 8.01 8.52 5.97
CA LEU A 58 6.94 9.13 5.21
C LEU A 58 7.50 9.88 4.00
N TYR A 59 6.94 9.61 2.82
CA TYR A 59 7.17 10.37 1.60
C TYR A 59 5.85 10.98 1.10
N GLN A 60 5.85 12.30 0.91
CA GLN A 60 4.75 13.08 0.33
C GLN A 60 5.30 13.89 -0.84
N TRP A 61 4.55 13.96 -1.93
CA TRP A 61 4.92 14.70 -3.13
C TRP A 61 3.65 15.17 -3.86
N ASN A 62 3.81 15.91 -4.95
CA ASN A 62 2.69 16.38 -5.79
C ASN A 62 1.73 17.23 -4.94
N THR A 63 0.45 16.85 -4.79
CA THR A 63 -0.49 17.60 -3.93
C THR A 63 -0.23 17.46 -2.42
N GLY A 64 0.72 16.62 -2.00
CA GLY A 64 1.03 16.36 -0.58
C GLY A 64 -0.04 15.56 0.17
N VAL A 65 -1.15 15.17 -0.48
CA VAL A 65 -2.28 14.49 0.19
C VAL A 65 -1.99 13.01 0.46
N ALA A 66 -1.45 12.27 -0.52
CA ALA A 66 -1.09 10.88 -0.32
C ALA A 66 0.11 10.76 0.62
N ARG A 67 0.01 9.89 1.63
CA ARG A 67 1.08 9.62 2.61
C ARG A 67 1.68 8.26 2.36
N HIS A 68 2.83 8.20 1.70
CA HIS A 68 3.48 6.95 1.35
C HIS A 68 4.48 6.51 2.41
N TYR A 69 4.30 5.31 2.97
CA TYR A 69 5.17 4.80 4.03
C TYR A 69 6.10 3.71 3.50
N PHE A 70 7.38 3.81 3.83
CA PHE A 70 8.36 2.76 3.56
C PHE A 70 9.21 2.47 4.79
N CYS A 71 9.74 1.26 4.90
CA CYS A 71 10.60 0.87 6.00
C CYS A 71 11.97 1.56 5.85
N SER A 72 12.36 2.35 6.84
CA SER A 72 13.68 3.00 6.91
C SER A 72 14.85 2.01 6.97
N VAL A 73 14.60 0.75 7.37
CA VAL A 73 15.64 -0.28 7.52
C VAL A 73 15.88 -1.05 6.23
N CYS A 74 14.82 -1.48 5.53
CA CYS A 74 14.94 -2.33 4.33
C CYS A 74 14.40 -1.71 3.04
N GLY A 75 13.87 -0.49 3.08
CA GLY A 75 13.34 0.23 1.91
C GLY A 75 11.99 -0.27 1.39
N ILE A 76 11.45 -1.37 1.91
CA ILE A 76 10.16 -1.92 1.45
C ILE A 76 9.02 -0.93 1.69
N TYR A 77 8.13 -0.82 0.70
CA TYR A 77 6.94 0.00 0.70
C TYR A 77 5.69 -0.87 1.01
N PRO A 78 5.28 -1.00 2.29
CA PRO A 78 4.17 -1.87 2.68
C PRO A 78 2.80 -1.24 2.40
N PHE A 79 2.63 0.07 2.63
CA PHE A 79 1.33 0.72 2.48
C PHE A 79 1.43 2.24 2.31
N HIS A 80 0.30 2.87 1.98
CA HIS A 80 0.14 4.32 1.96
C HIS A 80 -1.29 4.73 2.26
N ARG A 81 -1.49 5.93 2.78
CA ARG A 81 -2.81 6.58 2.79
C ARG A 81 -3.10 7.12 1.39
N LYS A 82 -4.25 6.76 0.81
CA LYS A 82 -4.61 7.12 -0.56
C LYS A 82 -5.00 8.60 -0.66
N ARG A 83 -4.77 9.19 -1.84
CA ARG A 83 -5.20 10.57 -2.16
C ARG A 83 -6.69 10.65 -2.48
N SER A 84 -7.20 9.77 -3.35
CA SER A 84 -8.58 9.83 -3.86
C SER A 84 -9.63 9.26 -2.91
N MET A 85 -9.21 8.46 -1.93
CA MET A 85 -10.05 7.87 -0.89
C MET A 85 -9.34 8.06 0.45
N PRO A 86 -9.50 9.23 1.08
CA PRO A 86 -8.73 9.61 2.26
C PRO A 86 -9.00 8.77 3.50
N ASP A 87 -10.00 7.90 3.51
CA ASP A 87 -10.38 6.91 4.51
C ASP A 87 -9.79 5.51 4.23
N HIS A 88 -9.06 5.34 3.12
CA HIS A 88 -8.49 4.07 2.72
C HIS A 88 -6.95 4.08 2.72
N TYR A 89 -6.39 2.93 3.09
CA TYR A 89 -5.02 2.56 2.81
C TYR A 89 -4.94 1.79 1.49
N GLY A 90 -3.86 1.99 0.75
CA GLY A 90 -3.43 1.05 -0.27
C GLY A 90 -2.33 0.16 0.31
N ILE A 91 -2.54 -1.15 0.31
CA ILE A 91 -1.64 -2.16 0.86
C ILE A 91 -0.92 -2.88 -0.27
N ASN A 92 0.40 -2.96 -0.20
CA ASN A 92 1.19 -3.76 -1.13
C ASN A 92 0.99 -5.23 -0.80
N VAL A 93 0.27 -5.96 -1.65
CA VAL A 93 -0.10 -7.35 -1.38
C VAL A 93 1.10 -8.30 -1.34
N ARG A 94 2.24 -7.89 -1.89
CA ARG A 94 3.50 -8.64 -1.78
C ARG A 94 4.14 -8.57 -0.39
N CYS A 95 3.61 -7.73 0.50
CA CYS A 95 3.99 -7.67 1.91
C CYS A 95 3.04 -8.50 2.79
N LEU A 96 2.00 -9.14 2.24
CA LEU A 96 1.12 -10.03 2.97
C LEU A 96 1.71 -11.44 3.02
N ASP A 97 1.69 -12.06 4.19
CA ASP A 97 2.30 -13.36 4.41
C ASP A 97 1.50 -14.45 3.67
N GLY A 98 2.16 -15.15 2.75
CA GLY A 98 1.56 -16.28 2.00
C GLY A 98 0.46 -15.88 1.00
N PHE A 99 0.34 -14.60 0.64
CA PHE A 99 -0.68 -14.15 -0.30
C PHE A 99 -0.34 -14.50 -1.75
N ASP A 100 -1.26 -15.20 -2.43
CA ASP A 100 -1.18 -15.49 -3.86
C ASP A 100 -2.12 -14.55 -4.64
N PRO A 101 -1.61 -13.66 -5.50
CA PRO A 101 -2.44 -12.76 -6.32
C PRO A 101 -3.07 -13.46 -7.55
N THR A 102 -2.75 -14.73 -7.80
CA THR A 102 -3.19 -15.46 -9.01
C THR A 102 -4.72 -15.50 -9.10
N GLY A 103 -5.25 -15.16 -10.29
CA GLY A 103 -6.68 -15.17 -10.56
C GLY A 103 -7.44 -13.92 -10.09
N ILE A 104 -6.80 -13.00 -9.36
CA ILE A 104 -7.42 -11.73 -8.97
C ILE A 104 -7.21 -10.69 -10.08
N PRO A 105 -8.27 -10.02 -10.56
CA PRO A 105 -8.14 -9.03 -11.63
C PRO A 105 -7.26 -7.85 -11.20
N VAL A 106 -6.42 -7.36 -12.12
CA VAL A 106 -5.56 -6.21 -11.91
C VAL A 106 -6.05 -5.03 -12.74
N ARG A 107 -6.53 -3.99 -12.07
CA ARG A 107 -6.96 -2.73 -12.69
C ARG A 107 -5.78 -1.77 -12.83
N ALA A 108 -5.63 -1.20 -14.02
CA ALA A 108 -4.75 -0.06 -14.24
C ALA A 108 -5.40 1.22 -13.72
N ALA A 109 -4.76 1.90 -12.76
CA ALA A 109 -5.17 3.22 -12.33
C ALA A 109 -4.39 4.29 -13.10
N ASP A 110 -5.12 5.18 -13.76
CA ASP A 110 -4.55 6.35 -14.44
C ASP A 110 -4.06 7.37 -13.41
N GLY A 111 -2.77 7.29 -13.10
CA GLY A 111 -2.11 8.21 -12.18
C GLY A 111 -1.38 9.34 -12.90
N LYS A 112 -1.05 9.16 -14.19
CA LYS A 112 -0.37 10.18 -14.99
C LYS A 112 -1.24 11.41 -15.18
N THR A 113 -2.49 11.24 -15.60
CA THR A 113 -3.39 12.39 -15.84
C THR A 113 -3.82 13.08 -14.54
N MET A 114 -3.76 12.37 -13.41
CA MET A 114 -4.09 12.92 -12.09
C MET A 114 -2.93 13.67 -11.42
N SER A 115 -1.71 13.59 -11.95
CA SER A 115 -0.54 14.26 -11.37
C SER A 115 -0.55 15.74 -11.73
N VAL A 116 -0.38 16.64 -10.75
CA VAL A 116 -0.26 18.08 -11.03
C VAL A 116 1.23 18.38 -11.11
N ALA A 117 1.70 18.65 -12.33
CA ALA A 117 3.06 19.11 -12.57
C ALA A 117 3.20 20.58 -12.16
#